data_AF-A0A5J4NLA2-F1
#
_entry.id   AF-A0A5J4NLA2-F1
#
_cell.length_a   1.000
_cell.length_b   1.000
_cell.length_c   1.000
_cell.angle_alpha   90.00
_cell.angle_beta   90.00
_cell.angle_gamma   90.00
#
_symmetry.space_group_name_H-M   'P 1'
#
loop_
_entity.id
_entity.type
_entity.pdbx_description
1 polymer ?
#
loop_
_entity_poly.entity_id
_entity_poly.type
_entity_poly.pdbx_seq_one_letter_code
_entity_poly.pdbx_strand_id
1 'polypeptide(L)'
;MKPMGAEQSKSLENAYVHFTNFCEKSIPDVLPDVIGCDAEGTVLCPENDTTLTCLNGGICALFVKEVEDTCEKRCRCNSDYFGDNCEYYKGFFTATVGLMVGCLLAIILTVFLIILVWYC
;
A
#
# COMPACT_ATOMS: atom_id res chain seq x y z
N MET A 1 4.53 41.81 13.03
CA MET A 1 5.91 41.28 13.09
C MET A 1 5.85 39.86 13.67
N LYS A 2 6.42 38.88 12.97
CA LYS A 2 6.71 37.51 13.46
C LYS A 2 7.97 37.58 14.37
N PRO A 3 8.26 36.59 15.24
CA PRO A 3 8.76 35.25 14.86
C PRO A 3 7.93 34.13 15.55
N MET A 4 7.74 32.90 15.04
CA MET A 4 8.61 31.89 14.40
C MET A 4 9.41 31.08 15.45
N GLY A 5 8.90 29.90 15.85
CA GLY A 5 9.58 28.92 16.71
C GLY A 5 8.64 27.87 17.33
N ALA A 6 8.66 26.65 16.79
CA ALA A 6 8.13 25.34 17.24
C ALA A 6 7.68 24.60 15.96
N GLU A 7 8.50 23.86 15.23
CA GLU A 7 9.31 22.69 15.56
C GLU A 7 8.52 21.54 16.22
N GLN A 8 8.36 20.51 15.39
CA GLN A 8 8.11 19.09 15.66
C GLN A 8 6.72 18.57 15.99
N SER A 9 6.37 17.56 15.16
CA SER A 9 5.52 16.41 15.45
C SER A 9 4.01 16.60 15.30
N LYS A 10 3.55 16.54 14.04
CA LYS A 10 2.26 15.96 13.59
C LYS A 10 2.05 16.28 12.11
N SER A 11 2.84 15.63 11.25
CA SER A 11 2.74 15.80 9.79
C SER A 11 2.44 14.48 9.12
N LEU A 12 1.35 13.82 9.51
CA LEU A 12 0.65 12.89 8.61
C LEU A 12 -0.79 12.62 9.06
N GLU A 13 -1.51 13.64 9.51
CA GLU A 13 -2.90 13.50 9.98
C GLU A 13 -3.86 14.51 9.33
N ASN A 14 -3.56 15.13 8.18
CA ASN A 14 -4.40 16.21 7.62
C ASN A 14 -4.54 16.18 6.08
N ALA A 15 -4.82 15.02 5.49
CA ALA A 15 -5.29 14.93 4.10
C ALA A 15 -6.72 14.37 4.02
N TYR A 16 -7.61 14.89 4.87
CA TYR A 16 -9.05 14.77 4.67
C TYR A 16 -9.44 15.75 3.56
N VAL A 17 -9.55 15.23 2.33
CA VAL A 17 -10.18 15.95 1.23
C VAL A 17 -11.69 15.76 1.38
N HIS A 18 -12.34 16.83 1.80
CA HIS A 18 -13.79 16.94 1.93
C HIS A 18 -14.40 17.15 0.52
N PHE A 19 -14.86 16.06 -0.11
CA PHE A 19 -15.74 16.12 -1.28
C PHE A 19 -17.16 15.72 -0.87
N THR A 20 -17.97 16.72 -0.52
CA THR A 20 -19.42 16.57 -0.38
C THR A 20 -20.09 16.53 -1.75
N ASN A 21 -21.01 15.58 -1.94
CA ASN A 21 -22.01 15.41 -3.02
C ASN A 21 -21.73 14.38 -4.13
N PHE A 22 -21.43 13.14 -3.75
CA PHE A 22 -21.80 11.96 -4.54
C PHE A 22 -22.38 10.96 -3.55
N CYS A 23 -23.59 10.43 -3.80
CA CYS A 23 -24.35 9.60 -2.87
C CYS A 23 -23.45 8.76 -1.94
N GLU A 24 -23.38 9.15 -0.67
CA GLU A 24 -22.77 8.33 0.37
C GLU A 24 -23.65 7.10 0.51
N LYS A 25 -23.40 6.10 -0.33
CA LYS A 25 -23.64 4.73 0.03
C LYS A 25 -22.60 4.47 1.10
N SER A 26 -22.90 4.90 2.33
CA SER A 26 -22.41 4.24 3.52
C SER A 26 -22.79 2.79 3.28
N ILE A 27 -21.86 2.01 2.75
CA ILE A 27 -21.99 0.57 2.71
C ILE A 27 -21.92 0.22 4.19
N PRO A 28 -23.04 -0.04 4.89
CA PRO A 28 -22.90 -0.71 6.16
C PRO A 28 -22.21 -2.02 5.80
N ASP A 29 -21.23 -2.42 6.60
CA ASP A 29 -20.65 -3.76 6.64
C ASP A 29 -21.58 -4.73 5.90
N VAL A 30 -21.30 -5.01 4.61
CA VAL A 30 -22.25 -5.78 3.80
C VAL A 30 -22.31 -7.10 4.50
N LEU A 31 -23.47 -7.32 5.13
CA LEU A 31 -23.81 -8.54 5.81
C LEU A 31 -23.30 -9.68 4.91
N PRO A 32 -22.32 -10.50 5.37
CA PRO A 32 -21.65 -11.48 4.52
C PRO A 32 -22.62 -12.46 3.83
N ASP A 33 -23.89 -12.49 4.26
CA ASP A 33 -24.99 -13.28 3.69
C ASP A 33 -25.49 -12.85 2.29
N VAL A 34 -25.25 -11.62 1.80
CA VAL A 34 -25.91 -11.18 0.55
C VAL A 34 -25.10 -11.46 -0.72
N ILE A 35 -23.77 -11.44 -0.64
CA ILE A 35 -22.88 -11.57 -1.83
C ILE A 35 -21.81 -12.66 -1.61
N GLY A 36 -21.51 -13.05 -0.37
CA GLY A 36 -20.53 -14.11 -0.07
C GLY A 36 -19.07 -13.72 -0.33
N CYS A 37 -18.75 -12.42 -0.37
CA CYS A 37 -17.38 -11.91 -0.48
C CYS A 37 -17.25 -10.55 0.22
N ASP A 38 -16.02 -10.18 0.57
CA ASP A 38 -15.71 -9.04 1.43
C ASP A 38 -14.49 -8.27 0.91
N ALA A 39 -14.40 -6.98 1.20
CA ALA A 39 -13.27 -6.14 0.78
C ALA A 39 -11.95 -6.55 1.46
N GLU A 40 -12.03 -7.12 2.66
CA GLU A 40 -10.86 -7.59 3.42
C GLU A 40 -10.44 -9.02 3.03
N GLY A 41 -11.21 -9.70 2.17
CA GLY A 41 -10.96 -11.08 1.77
C GLY A 41 -10.98 -12.03 2.98
N THR A 42 -12.01 -11.91 3.82
CA THR A 42 -12.26 -12.81 4.96
C THR A 42 -12.91 -14.13 4.53
N VAL A 43 -13.59 -14.15 3.39
CA VAL A 43 -14.25 -15.33 2.83
C VAL A 43 -13.24 -16.14 1.99
N LEU A 44 -13.07 -17.41 2.34
CA LEU A 44 -12.16 -18.32 1.65
C LEU A 44 -12.75 -18.80 0.31
N CYS A 45 -11.87 -19.05 -0.66
CA CYS A 45 -12.26 -19.67 -1.92
C CYS A 45 -12.73 -21.12 -1.69
N PRO A 46 -13.70 -21.61 -2.49
CA PRO A 46 -14.06 -23.03 -2.48
C PRO A 46 -12.87 -23.90 -2.94
N GLU A 47 -12.62 -25.00 -2.23
CA GLU A 47 -11.47 -25.92 -2.45
C GLU A 47 -11.43 -26.55 -3.86
N ASN A 48 -12.51 -26.46 -4.63
CA ASN A 48 -12.62 -27.07 -5.96
C ASN A 48 -12.03 -26.24 -7.10
N ASP A 49 -11.54 -25.03 -6.81
CA ASP A 49 -11.00 -24.11 -7.80
C ASP A 49 -9.46 -24.09 -7.77
N THR A 50 -8.83 -24.94 -8.57
CA THR A 50 -7.36 -25.02 -8.73
C THR A 50 -6.76 -23.90 -9.60
N THR A 51 -7.55 -22.89 -9.98
CA THR A 51 -7.11 -21.87 -10.95
C THR A 51 -6.17 -20.83 -10.36
N LEU A 52 -6.16 -20.64 -9.04
CA LEU A 52 -5.34 -19.64 -8.36
C LEU A 52 -4.45 -20.30 -7.29
N THR A 53 -3.14 -20.21 -7.47
CA THR A 53 -2.15 -20.74 -6.51
C THR A 53 -1.47 -19.59 -5.79
N CYS A 54 -1.71 -19.46 -4.49
CA CYS A 54 -1.06 -18.45 -3.65
C CYS A 54 0.26 -19.00 -3.09
N LEU A 55 1.37 -18.28 -3.31
CA LEU A 55 2.69 -18.65 -2.81
C LEU A 55 2.95 -18.06 -1.42
N ASN A 56 4.06 -18.48 -0.79
CA ASN A 56 4.62 -17.86 0.44
C ASN A 56 3.63 -17.72 1.60
N GLY A 57 2.74 -18.69 1.77
CA GLY A 57 1.72 -18.69 2.83
C GLY A 57 0.53 -17.76 2.56
N GLY A 58 0.35 -17.31 1.32
CA GLY A 58 -0.88 -16.65 0.88
C GLY A 58 -2.07 -17.61 0.90
N ILE A 59 -3.26 -17.06 1.16
CA ILE A 59 -4.52 -17.80 1.15
C ILE A 59 -5.44 -17.25 0.05
N CYS A 60 -6.18 -18.12 -0.63
CA CYS A 60 -7.17 -17.68 -1.61
C CYS A 60 -8.40 -17.12 -0.88
N ALA A 61 -8.76 -15.89 -1.21
CA ALA A 61 -9.93 -15.23 -0.67
C ALA A 61 -10.78 -14.58 -1.77
N LEU A 62 -12.06 -14.39 -1.48
CA LEU A 62 -13.01 -13.73 -2.36
C LEU A 62 -13.12 -12.25 -1.99
N PHE A 63 -12.81 -11.40 -2.95
CA PHE A 63 -12.86 -9.94 -2.82
C PHE A 63 -14.03 -9.36 -3.61
N VAL A 64 -14.65 -8.31 -3.07
CA VAL A 64 -15.66 -7.55 -3.83
C VAL A 64 -15.00 -6.73 -4.94
N LYS A 65 -15.58 -6.77 -6.14
CA LYS A 65 -15.19 -5.92 -7.25
C LYS A 65 -15.97 -4.61 -7.18
N GLU A 66 -15.27 -3.50 -6.98
CA GLU A 66 -15.85 -2.17 -6.73
C GLU A 66 -16.86 -1.68 -7.78
N VAL A 67 -16.78 -2.20 -9.02
CA VAL A 67 -17.57 -1.73 -10.16
C VAL A 67 -18.76 -2.62 -10.50
N GLU A 68 -18.74 -3.90 -10.12
CA GLU A 68 -19.69 -4.90 -10.64
C GLU A 68 -20.48 -5.64 -9.56
N ASP A 69 -20.29 -5.35 -8.27
CA ASP A 69 -20.87 -6.12 -7.15
C ASP A 69 -20.65 -7.65 -7.32
N THR A 70 -19.56 -8.02 -7.99
CA THR A 70 -19.17 -9.40 -8.26
C THR A 70 -17.99 -9.80 -7.37
N CYS A 71 -17.92 -11.08 -7.03
CA CYS A 71 -16.80 -11.63 -6.28
C CYS A 71 -15.66 -12.01 -7.24
N GLU A 72 -14.46 -11.52 -6.95
CA GLU A 72 -13.23 -11.89 -7.63
C GLU A 72 -12.33 -12.70 -6.70
N LYS A 73 -11.75 -13.78 -7.21
CA LYS A 73 -10.78 -14.59 -6.47
C LYS A 73 -9.42 -13.92 -6.53
N ARG A 74 -8.85 -13.58 -5.38
CA ARG A 74 -7.49 -13.05 -5.27
C ARG A 74 -6.75 -13.67 -4.09
N CYS A 75 -5.42 -13.67 -4.15
CA CYS A 75 -4.62 -14.13 -3.02
C CYS A 75 -4.49 -13.05 -1.95
N ARG A 76 -4.83 -13.39 -0.72
CA ARG A 76 -4.50 -12.61 0.46
C ARG A 76 -3.10 -13.01 0.92
N CYS A 77 -2.15 -12.10 0.73
CA CYS A 77 -0.75 -12.31 1.07
C CYS A 77 -0.45 -12.03 2.56
N ASN A 78 0.60 -12.67 3.06
CA ASN A 78 1.17 -12.31 4.35
C ASN A 78 1.76 -10.88 4.29
N SER A 79 1.85 -10.20 5.44
CA SER A 79 2.32 -8.82 5.57
C SER A 79 3.68 -8.55 4.91
N ASP A 80 4.54 -9.56 4.83
CA ASP A 80 5.88 -9.49 4.22
C ASP A 80 5.90 -9.68 2.69
N TYR A 81 4.81 -10.10 2.07
CA TYR A 81 4.73 -10.43 0.65
C TYR A 81 3.65 -9.62 -0.09
N PHE A 82 3.80 -9.47 -1.40
CA PHE A 82 2.85 -8.78 -2.27
C PHE A 82 2.86 -9.35 -3.71
N GLY A 83 1.93 -8.88 -4.54
CA GLY A 83 1.67 -9.37 -5.90
C GLY A 83 0.42 -10.24 -5.97
N ASP A 84 -0.04 -10.54 -7.18
CA ASP A 84 -1.30 -11.27 -7.43
C ASP A 84 -1.29 -12.67 -6.80
N ASN A 85 -0.12 -13.30 -6.77
CA ASN A 85 0.10 -14.63 -6.21
C ASN A 85 1.03 -14.62 -4.98
N CYS A 86 1.27 -13.46 -4.36
CA CYS A 86 2.20 -13.31 -3.22
C CYS A 86 3.67 -13.69 -3.53
N GLU A 87 4.10 -13.44 -4.76
CA GLU A 87 5.42 -13.81 -5.27
C GLU A 87 6.55 -12.87 -4.82
N TYR A 88 6.25 -11.61 -4.51
CA TYR A 88 7.26 -10.61 -4.19
C TYR A 88 7.43 -10.42 -2.69
N TYR A 89 8.67 -10.40 -2.21
CA TYR A 89 9.00 -10.10 -0.81
C TYR A 89 9.24 -8.59 -0.61
N LYS A 90 8.51 -7.96 0.31
CA LYS A 90 8.56 -6.51 0.56
C LYS A 90 9.90 -6.04 1.12
N GLY A 91 10.53 -6.83 1.98
CA GLY A 91 11.76 -6.41 2.66
C GLY A 91 12.93 -6.12 1.71
N PHE A 92 12.98 -6.79 0.55
CA PHE A 92 14.00 -6.53 -0.47
C PHE A 92 13.81 -5.17 -1.15
N PHE A 93 12.57 -4.74 -1.36
CA PHE A 93 12.28 -3.44 -1.95
C PHE A 93 12.67 -2.30 -1.02
N THR A 94 12.35 -2.41 0.28
CA THR A 94 12.69 -1.36 1.25
C THR A 94 14.20 -1.17 1.36
N ALA A 95 14.98 -2.26 1.40
CA ALA A 95 16.44 -2.19 1.45
C ALA A 95 17.04 -1.59 0.16
N THR A 96 16.56 -2.03 -1.00
CA THR A 96 17.08 -1.57 -2.30
C THR A 96 16.76 -0.09 -2.55
N VAL A 97 15.53 0.34 -2.24
CA VAL A 97 15.13 1.75 -2.38
C VAL A 97 15.94 2.64 -1.43
N GLY A 98 16.14 2.20 -0.18
CA GLY A 98 16.98 2.93 0.78
C GLY A 98 18.43 3.10 0.29
N LEU A 99 19.02 2.04 -0.26
CA LEU A 99 20.38 2.09 -0.79
C LEU A 99 20.49 3.00 -2.01
N MET A 100 19.56 2.91 -2.96
CA MET A 100 19.58 3.75 -4.16
C MET A 100 19.45 5.23 -3.83
N VAL A 101 18.49 5.60 -2.97
CA VAL A 101 18.28 6.99 -2.56
C VAL A 101 19.47 7.49 -1.73
N GLY A 102 19.98 6.68 -0.80
CA GLY A 102 21.14 7.03 0.02
C GLY A 102 22.41 7.27 -0.81
N CYS A 103 22.70 6.38 -1.77
CA CYS A 103 23.85 6.53 -2.66
C CYS A 103 23.73 7.79 -3.53
N LEU A 104 22.56 8.07 -4.11
CA LEU A 104 22.34 9.27 -4.91
C LEU A 104 22.56 10.55 -4.09
N LEU A 105 22.01 10.63 -2.87
CA LEU A 105 22.21 11.77 -1.99
C LEU A 105 23.68 11.96 -1.61
N ALA A 106 24.40 10.87 -1.30
CA ALA A 106 25.82 10.93 -0.98
C ALA A 106 26.66 11.47 -2.15
N ILE A 107 26.38 11.04 -3.38
CA ILE A 107 27.07 11.54 -4.58
C ILE A 107 26.80 13.04 -4.76
N ILE A 108 25.54 13.46 -4.66
CA ILE A 108 25.15 14.88 -4.81
C ILE A 108 25.88 15.74 -3.77
N LEU A 109 25.90 15.32 -2.50
CA LEU A 109 26.60 16.04 -1.43
C LEU A 109 28.10 16.12 -1.68
N THR A 110 28.71 15.02 -2.14
CA THR A 110 30.14 14.97 -2.44
C THR A 110 30.51 15.94 -3.56
N VAL A 111 29.74 15.94 -4.65
CA VAL A 111 29.95 16.87 -5.78
C VAL A 111 29.78 18.31 -5.33
N PHE A 112 28.77 18.60 -4.50
CA PHE A 112 28.54 19.93 -3.96
C PHE A 112 29.71 20.44 -3.11
N LEU A 113 30.28 19.60 -2.24
CA LEU A 113 31.45 19.97 -1.45
C LEU A 113 32.69 20.21 -2.31
N ILE A 114 32.90 19.40 -3.36
CA ILE A 114 34.00 19.61 -4.30
C ILE A 114 33.85 20.98 -4.96
N ILE A 115 32.66 21.31 -5.46
CA ILE A 115 32.37 22.62 -6.06
C ILE A 115 32.69 23.73 -5.05
N LEU A 116 32.19 23.66 -3.81
CA LEU A 116 32.45 24.70 -2.82
C LEU A 116 33.94 24.93 -2.55
N VAL A 117 34.76 23.86 -2.50
CA VAL A 117 36.21 23.97 -2.31
C VAL A 117 36.91 24.59 -3.52
N TRP A 118 36.41 24.35 -4.73
CA TRP A 118 37.00 24.91 -5.95
C TRP A 118 36.59 26.36 -6.20
N TYR A 119 35.40 26.77 -5.74
CA TYR A 119 34.86 28.11 -5.91
C TYR A 119 35.09 29.04 -4.69
N CYS A 120 35.61 28.52 -3.57
CA CYS A 120 36.15 29.31 -2.45
C CYS A 120 37.66 29.54 -2.65
#